data_AF-A0A967X2K7-F1
#
_entry.id   AF-A0A967X2K7-F1
#
_cell.length_a   1.000
_cell.length_b   1.000
_cell.length_c   1.000
_cell.angle_alpha   90.00
_cell.angle_beta   90.00
_cell.angle_gamma   90.00
#
_symmetry.space_group_name_H-M   'P 1'
#
loop_
_entity.id
_entity.type
_entity.pdbx_description
1 polymer ?
#
loop_
_entity_poly.entity_id
_entity_poly.type
_entity_poly.pdbx_seq_one_letter_code
_entity_poly.pdbx_strand_id
1 'polypeptide(L)' 'YARFFVYLNLFMAMMLMLVLGNNLLVLFVGWEGVGLCSYLLIGFFYDKPFDERTGLSCADAGRKAFIVNRIGDFAF' A
#
# COMPACT_ATOMS: atom_id res chain seq x y z
N TYR A 1 -11.21 -15.08 -0.34
CA TYR A 1 -10.91 -14.74 1.07
C TYR A 1 -9.42 -14.80 1.41
N ALA A 2 -8.70 -15.90 1.13
CA ALA A 2 -7.26 -16.02 1.47
C ALA A 2 -6.39 -14.83 1.02
N ARG A 3 -6.53 -14.41 -0.25
CA ARG A 3 -5.77 -13.28 -0.82
C ARG A 3 -5.93 -11.97 -0.02
N PHE A 4 -7.13 -11.65 0.46
CA PHE A 4 -7.41 -10.44 1.23
C PHE A 4 -6.80 -10.50 2.64
N PHE A 5 -6.97 -11.64 3.33
CA PHE A 5 -6.42 -11.84 4.66
C PHE A 5 -4.88 -11.85 4.67
N VAL A 6 -4.23 -12.35 3.62
CA VAL A 6 -2.78 -12.28 3.48
C VAL A 6 -2.31 -10.83 3.41
N TYR A 7 -2.94 -9.99 2.57
CA TYR A 7 -2.57 -8.57 2.47
C TYR A 7 -2.86 -7.79 3.75
N LEU A 8 -3.95 -8.13 4.45
CA LEU A 8 -4.29 -7.52 5.75
C LEU A 8 -3.25 -7.87 6.83
N ASN A 9 -2.84 -9.13 6.93
CA ASN A 9 -1.82 -9.54 7.89
C ASN A 9 -0.45 -8.94 7.54
N LEU A 10 -0.11 -8.86 6.26
CA LEU A 10 1.12 -8.21 5.80
C LEU A 10 1.12 -6.72 6.17
N PHE A 11 -0.02 -6.03 6.01
CA PHE A 11 -0.18 -4.64 6.42
C PHE A 11 0.07 -4.46 7.92
N MET A 12 -0.53 -5.30 8.77
CA MET A 12 -0.30 -5.25 10.22
C MET A 12 1.15 -5.54 10.60
N ALA A 13 1.80 -6.50 9.93
CA ALA A 13 3.21 -6.80 10.17
C ALA A 13 4.14 -5.62 9.82
N MET A 14 3.90 -4.95 8.68
CA MET A 14 4.68 -3.77 8.28
C MET A 14 4.45 -2.58 9.21
N MET A 15 3.21 -2.40 9.69
CA MET A 15 2.89 -1.36 10.67
C MET A 15 3.59 -1.61 12.02
N LEU A 16 3.63 -2.87 12.48
CA LEU A 16 4.37 -3.24 13.69
C LEU A 16 5.88 -3.04 13.52
N MET A 17 6.45 -3.40 12.36
CA MET A 17 7.86 -3.16 12.06
C MET A 17 8.22 -1.67 12.07
N LEU A 18 7.31 -0.82 11.57
CA LEU A 18 7.49 0.63 11.57
C LEU A 18 7.49 1.19 13.00
N VAL A 19 6.51 0.81 13.84
CA VAL A 19 6.39 1.31 15.22
C VAL A 19 7.52 0.82 16.13
N LEU A 20 8.01 -0.41 15.91
CA LEU A 20 9.11 -0.99 16.70
C LEU A 20 10.51 -0.63 16.16
N GLY A 21 10.58 0.03 15.00
CA GLY A 21 11.84 0.42 14.37
C GLY A 21 12.51 1.58 15.08
N ASN A 22 13.69 1.34 15.68
CA ASN A 22 14.51 2.39 16.32
C ASN A 22 15.61 2.95 15.39
N ASN A 23 15.57 2.64 14.09
CA ASN A 23 16.57 3.06 13.12
C ASN A 23 15.88 3.60 11.86
N LEU A 24 16.41 4.69 11.29
CA LEU A 24 15.90 5.30 10.06
C LEU A 24 15.76 4.30 8.91
N LEU A 25 16.67 3.32 8.83
CA LEU A 25 16.65 2.27 7.81
C LEU A 25 15.49 1.29 8.00
N VAL A 26 15.14 0.94 9.24
CA VAL A 26 13.97 0.08 9.55
C VAL A 26 12.68 0.85 9.33
N LEU A 27 12.68 2.15 9.66
CA LEU A 27 11.53 3.01 9.45
C LEU A 27 11.24 3.22 7.95
N PHE A 28 12.28 3.39 7.12
CA PHE A 28 12.15 3.44 5.66
C PHE A 28 11.62 2.13 5.07
N VAL A 29 12.13 0.97 5.52
CA VAL A 29 11.64 -0.35 5.08
C VAL A 29 10.19 -0.57 5.50
N GLY A 30 9.84 -0.21 6.74
CA GLY A 30 8.46 -0.30 7.25
C GLY A 30 7.51 0.60 6.46
N TRP A 31 7.94 1.82 6.15
CA TRP A 31 7.15 2.78 5.38
C TRP A 31 6.88 2.27 3.96
N GLU A 32 7.92 1.90 3.21
CA GLU A 32 7.77 1.32 1.86
C GLU A 32 6.90 0.06 1.88
N GLY A 33 7.04 -0.78 2.92
CA GLY A 33 6.21 -1.98 3.13
C GLY A 33 4.73 -1.67 3.34
N VAL A 34 4.40 -0.65 4.13
CA VAL A 34 3.02 -0.17 4.33
C VAL A 34 2.44 0.40 3.03
N GLY A 35 3.25 1.15 2.26
CA GLY A 35 2.88 1.68 0.94
C GLY A 35 2.54 0.58 -0.08
N LEU A 36 3.38 -0.46 -0.15
CA LEU A 36 3.17 -1.61 -1.02
C LEU A 36 1.93 -2.44 -0.61
N CYS A 37 1.70 -2.65 0.69
CA CYS A 37 0.51 -3.34 1.17
C CYS A 37 -0.77 -2.57 0.82
N SER A 38 -0.73 -1.24 0.94
CA SER A 38 -1.83 -0.35 0.59
C SER A 38 -2.15 -0.43 -0.90
N TYR A 39 -1.13 -0.46 -1.76
CA TYR A 39 -1.29 -0.69 -3.20
C TYR A 39 -2.02 -2.02 -3.51
N LEU A 40 -1.58 -3.12 -2.88
CA LEU A 40 -2.15 -4.45 -3.10
C LEU A 40 -3.60 -4.57 -2.61
N LEU A 41 -3.94 -3.89 -1.51
CA LEU A 41 -5.31 -3.85 -0.96
C LEU A 41 -6.25 -3.00 -1.83
N ILE A 42 -5.78 -1.85 -2.33
CA ILE A 42 -6.56 -0.99 -3.25
C ILE A 42 -6.78 -1.72 -4.57
N GLY A 43 -5.76 -2.39 -5.11
CA GLY A 43 -5.84 -3.17 -6.35
C GLY A 43 -6.53 -4.54 -6.23
N PHE A 44 -7.05 -4.90 -5.04
CA PHE A 44 -7.64 -6.23 -4.80
C PHE A 44 -8.83 -6.56 -5.72
N PHE A 45 -9.65 -5.56 -6.03
CA PHE A 45 -10.77 -5.66 -6.97
C PHE A 45 -10.39 -5.10 -8.35
N TYR A 46 -9.40 -5.71 -9.01
CA TYR A 46 -8.96 -5.31 -10.35
C TYR A 46 -10.07 -5.38 -11.42
N ASP A 47 -11.05 -6.28 -11.23
CA ASP A 47 -12.19 -6.47 -12.15
C ASP A 47 -13.29 -5.40 -12.00
N LYS A 48 -13.25 -4.56 -10.95
CA LYS A 48 -14.28 -3.53 -10.74
C LYS A 48 -13.75 -2.14 -11.06
N PRO A 49 -14.52 -1.31 -11.79
CA PRO A 49 -14.21 0.11 -11.90
C PRO A 49 -14.29 0.74 -10.50
N PHE A 50 -13.24 1.45 -10.11
CA PHE A 50 -13.18 2.19 -8.85
C PHE A 50 -14.13 3.40 -8.88
N ASP A 51 -14.26 4.00 -10.06
CA ASP A 51 -15.21 5.08 -10.33
C ASP A 51 -15.97 4.80 -11.64
N GLU A 52 -17.27 4.56 -11.52
CA GLU A 52 -18.16 4.24 -12.65
C GLU A 52 -18.36 5.44 -13.59
N ARG A 53 -18.02 6.66 -13.14
CA ARG A 53 -18.16 7.91 -13.91
C ARG A 53 -16.94 8.25 -14.77
N THR A 54 -15.74 7.87 -14.37
CA THR A 54 -14.48 8.13 -15.11
C THR A 54 -13.86 6.88 -15.74
N GLY A 55 -14.35 5.68 -15.41
CA GLY A 55 -13.83 4.42 -15.95
C GLY A 55 -12.48 4.01 -15.37
N LEU A 56 -12.01 4.66 -14.30
CA LEU A 56 -10.74 4.30 -13.66
C LEU A 56 -10.84 2.93 -12.99
N SER A 57 -9.91 2.04 -13.31
CA SER A 57 -9.77 0.76 -12.62
C SER A 57 -9.19 0.97 -11.21
N CYS A 58 -9.52 0.07 -10.28
CA CYS A 58 -8.86 0.01 -8.98
C CYS A 58 -7.32 -0.11 -9.10
N ALA A 59 -6.82 -0.64 -10.22
CA ALA A 59 -5.40 -0.69 -10.54
C ALA A 59 -4.76 0.70 -10.76
N ASP A 60 -5.48 1.64 -11.36
CA ASP A 60 -5.00 3.01 -11.61
C ASP A 60 -5.02 3.86 -10.34
N ALA A 61 -6.08 3.69 -9.52
CA ALA A 61 -6.15 4.30 -8.20
C ALA A 61 -5.02 3.80 -7.28
N GLY A 62 -4.76 2.49 -7.30
CA GLY A 62 -3.60 1.92 -6.62
C GLY A 62 -2.29 2.51 -7.13
N ARG A 63 -2.09 2.58 -8.45
CA ARG A 63 -0.86 3.14 -9.03
C ARG A 63 -0.63 4.57 -8.59
N LYS A 64 -1.67 5.40 -8.60
CA LYS A 64 -1.60 6.78 -8.12
C LYS A 64 -1.22 6.84 -6.64
N ALA A 65 -1.83 6.00 -5.81
CA ALA A 65 -1.53 5.89 -4.38
C ALA A 65 -0.06 5.48 -4.12
N PHE A 66 0.47 4.55 -4.92
CA PHE A 66 1.88 4.13 -4.80
C PHE A 66 2.86 5.24 -5.23
N ILE A 67 2.55 5.97 -6.31
CA ILE A 67 3.40 7.08 -6.79
C ILE A 67 3.47 8.20 -5.74
N VAL A 68 2.33 8.58 -5.14
CA VAL A 68 2.35 9.61 -4.09
C VAL A 68 3.05 9.13 -2.82
N ASN A 69 2.93 7.84 -2.48
CA ASN A 69 3.68 7.26 -1.36
C ASN A 69 5.19 7.36 -1.61
N ARG A 70 5.64 6.96 -2.80
CA ARG A 70 7.06 7.01 -3.19
C ARG A 70 7.62 8.43 -3.22
N ILE A 71 6.84 9.43 -3.63
CA ILE A 71 7.25 10.85 -3.56
C ILE A 71 7.40 11.28 -2.09
N GLY A 72 6.50 10.84 -1.20
CA GLY A 72 6.64 11.03 0.24
C GLY A 72 7.89 10.33 0.80
N ASP A 73 8.19 9.12 0.35
CA ASP A 73 9.38 8.34 0.74
C ASP A 73 10.69 9.02 0.34
N PHE A 74 10.73 9.74 -0.79
CA PHE A 74 11.89 10.55 -1.20
C PHE A 74 12.06 11.85 -0.41
N ALA A 75 11.00 12.34 0.22
CA ALA A 75 11.00 13.56 1.03
C ALA A 75 11.26 13.28 2.53
N PHE A 76 11.30 12.01 2.93
CA PHE A 76 11.66 11.53 4.26
C PHE A 76 13.19 11.39 4.38
#